data_AF-A0A9N9N1K0-F1
#
_entry.id   AF-A0A9N9N1K0-F1
#
_cell.length_a   1.000
_cell.length_b   1.000
_cell.length_c   1.000
_cell.angle_alpha   90.00
_cell.angle_beta   90.00
_cell.angle_gamma   90.00
#
_symmetry.space_group_name_H-M   'P 1'
#
loop_
_entity.id
_entity.type
_entity.pdbx_description
1 polymer ?
#
loop_
_entity_poly.entity_id
_entity_poly.type
_entity_poly.pdbx_seq_one_letter_code
_entity_poly.pdbx_strand_id
1 'polypeptide(L)'
;MCKKDHSIYSCPSFLELSPGDRLNRVRKINACTNCLRQGHTVKDCKSKFTCRKCSNRRISLLHINKNNTNEDISRTTNTIQICRFAISSKSTSTC
;
A
#
# COMPACT_ATOMS: atom_id res chain seq x y z
N MET A 1 -6.92 14.75 -7.19
CA MET A 1 -6.04 14.81 -8.38
C MET A 1 -5.46 16.21 -8.45
N CYS A 2 -4.33 16.44 -9.12
CA CYS A 2 -3.99 17.83 -9.40
C CYS A 2 -5.18 18.45 -10.15
N LYS A 3 -5.47 19.74 -9.94
CA LYS A 3 -6.65 20.40 -10.53
C LYS A 3 -6.54 20.61 -12.05
N LYS A 4 -5.65 19.87 -12.72
CA LYS A 4 -5.37 19.99 -14.16
C LYS A 4 -6.02 18.83 -14.91
N ASP A 5 -6.41 19.10 -16.14
CA ASP A 5 -7.05 18.15 -17.04
C ASP A 5 -6.02 17.16 -17.61
N HIS A 6 -5.64 16.16 -16.82
CA HIS A 6 -4.83 15.06 -17.32
C HIS A 6 -5.10 13.74 -16.59
N SER A 7 -4.81 12.64 -17.29
CA SER A 7 -4.86 11.29 -16.74
C SER A 7 -3.84 11.11 -15.62
N ILE A 8 -4.19 10.32 -14.59
CA ILE A 8 -3.31 10.03 -13.43
C ILE A 8 -1.93 9.50 -13.87
N TYR A 9 -1.91 8.74 -14.97
CA TYR A 9 -0.70 8.20 -15.60
C TYR A 9 0.35 9.27 -15.93
N SER A 10 -0.10 10.46 -16.31
CA SER A 10 0.76 11.55 -16.77
C SER A 10 0.88 12.66 -15.73
N CYS A 11 0.41 12.41 -14.51
CA CYS A 11 0.37 13.43 -13.47
C CYS A 11 1.77 13.57 -12.82
N PRO A 12 2.46 14.72 -12.96
CA PRO A 12 3.79 14.91 -12.38
C PRO A 12 3.74 14.77 -10.86
N SER A 13 2.74 15.38 -10.20
CA SER A 13 2.56 15.26 -8.75
C SER A 13 2.27 13.83 -8.27
N PHE A 14 1.81 12.94 -9.15
CA PHE A 14 1.65 11.52 -8.83
C PHE A 14 2.95 10.75 -9.06
N LEU A 15 3.71 11.12 -10.08
CA LEU A 15 5.01 10.53 -10.40
C LEU A 15 6.10 10.95 -9.40
N GLU A 16 6.00 12.11 -8.77
CA GLU A 16 6.91 12.55 -7.70
C GLU A 16 6.72 11.78 -6.38
N LEU A 17 5.54 11.18 -6.16
CA LEU A 17 5.26 10.42 -4.93
C LEU A 17 6.02 9.10 -4.89
N SER A 18 6.36 8.66 -3.67
CA SER A 18 6.90 7.32 -3.43
C SER A 18 5.89 6.23 -3.81
N PRO A 19 6.31 5.00 -4.14
CA PRO A 19 5.41 3.90 -4.48
C PRO A 19 4.36 3.61 -3.39
N GLY A 20 4.73 3.76 -2.11
CA GLY A 20 3.80 3.62 -0.97
C GLY A 20 2.77 4.75 -0.92
N ASP A 21 3.23 6.00 -1.08
CA ASP A 21 2.34 7.16 -1.10
C ASP A 21 1.39 7.14 -2.29
N ARG A 22 1.86 6.68 -3.45
CA ARG A 22 0.99 6.48 -4.62
C ARG A 22 -0.14 5.50 -4.31
N LEU A 23 0.14 4.41 -3.61
CA LEU A 23 -0.88 3.43 -3.24
C LEU A 23 -1.89 4.04 -2.25
N ASN A 24 -1.41 4.72 -1.21
CA ASN A 24 -2.25 5.43 -0.26
C ASN A 24 -3.12 6.49 -0.95
N ARG A 25 -2.54 7.21 -1.90
CA ARG A 25 -3.26 8.23 -2.68
C ARG A 25 -4.35 7.63 -3.54
N VAL A 26 -4.07 6.52 -4.23
CA VAL A 26 -5.04 5.78 -5.07
C VAL A 26 -6.19 5.25 -4.23
N ARG A 27 -5.90 4.72 -3.03
CA ARG A 27 -6.92 4.31 -2.05
C ARG A 27 -7.76 5.49 -1.57
N LYS A 28 -7.14 6.62 -1.24
CA LYS A 28 -7.84 7.82 -0.75
C LYS A 28 -8.84 8.39 -1.77
N ILE A 29 -8.59 8.20 -3.06
CA ILE A 29 -9.48 8.65 -4.15
C ILE A 29 -10.37 7.53 -4.69
N ASN A 30 -10.39 6.35 -4.08
CA ASN A 30 -11.13 5.17 -4.54
C ASN A 30 -10.92 4.85 -6.02
N ALA A 31 -9.67 4.97 -6.50
CA ALA A 31 -9.30 4.60 -7.86
C ALA A 31 -8.80 3.15 -7.92
N CYS A 32 -9.00 2.51 -9.06
CA CYS A 32 -8.53 1.16 -9.31
C CYS A 32 -7.00 1.13 -9.36
N THR A 33 -6.36 0.23 -8.62
CA THR A 33 -4.89 0.10 -8.62
C THR A 33 -4.35 -0.53 -9.91
N ASN A 34 -5.20 -1.03 -10.80
CA ASN A 34 -4.79 -1.62 -12.07
C ASN A 34 -4.78 -0.60 -13.22
N CYS A 35 -5.81 0.24 -13.31
CA CYS A 35 -6.00 1.18 -14.41
C CYS A 35 -6.08 2.66 -13.97
N LEU A 36 -5.95 2.95 -12.67
CA LEU A 36 -6.02 4.29 -12.09
C LEU A 36 -7.31 5.08 -12.38
N ARG A 37 -8.38 4.40 -12.83
CA ARG A 37 -9.70 5.03 -13.03
C ARG A 37 -10.56 4.86 -11.79
N GLN A 38 -11.42 5.84 -11.54
CA GLN A 38 -12.42 5.79 -10.47
C GLN A 38 -13.68 5.06 -10.98
N GLY A 39 -14.52 4.62 -10.03
CA GLY A 39 -15.82 4.00 -10.33
C GLY A 39 -15.82 2.47 -10.41
N HIS A 40 -14.68 1.80 -10.20
CA HIS A 40 -14.62 0.34 -10.07
C HIS A 40 -13.43 -0.13 -9.24
N THR A 41 -13.50 -1.36 -8.74
CA THR A 41 -12.40 -2.00 -8.02
C THR A 41 -11.51 -2.82 -8.95
N VAL A 42 -10.37 -3.31 -8.46
CA VAL A 42 -9.46 -4.18 -9.23
C VAL A 42 -10.14 -5.47 -9.69
N LYS A 43 -11.11 -5.97 -8.93
CA LYS A 43 -11.86 -7.19 -9.26
C LYS A 43 -12.74 -6.98 -10.49
N ASP A 44 -13.38 -5.82 -10.57
CA ASP A 44 -14.28 -5.41 -11.66
C ASP A 44 -13.54 -4.71 -12.82
N CYS A 45 -12.21 -4.65 -12.74
CA CYS A 45 -11.41 -4.00 -13.76
C CYS A 45 -11.36 -4.84 -15.03
N LYS A 46 -11.87 -4.27 -16.13
CA LYS A 46 -11.85 -4.89 -17.47
C LYS A 46 -10.44 -4.95 -18.08
N SER A 47 -9.48 -4.22 -17.52
CA SER A 47 -8.10 -4.21 -18.01
C SER A 47 -7.39 -5.53 -17.69
N LYS A 48 -6.89 -6.20 -18.73
CA LYS A 48 -6.05 -7.42 -18.61
C LYS A 48 -4.60 -7.13 -18.19
N PHE A 49 -4.29 -5.87 -17.87
CA PHE A 49 -2.96 -5.47 -17.45
C PHE A 49 -2.56 -6.15 -16.14
N THR A 50 -1.32 -6.62 -16.10
CA THR A 50 -0.66 -7.12 -14.89
C THR A 50 0.73 -6.52 -14.80
N CYS A 51 1.20 -6.30 -13.57
CA CYS A 51 2.52 -5.73 -13.34
C CYS A 51 3.60 -6.68 -13.85
N ARG A 52 4.48 -6.20 -14.74
CA ARG A 52 5.59 -7.00 -15.29
C ARG A 52 6.62 -7.45 -14.25
N LYS A 53 6.65 -6.81 -13.06
CA LYS A 53 7.62 -7.10 -12.00
C LYS A 53 7.15 -8.13 -10.98
N CYS A 54 5.84 -8.24 -10.75
CA CYS A 54 5.28 -9.14 -9.73
C CYS A 54 4.05 -9.93 -10.19
N SER A 55 3.70 -9.83 -11.47
CA SER A 55 2.55 -10.49 -12.12
C SER A 55 1.18 -10.26 -11.48
N ASN A 56 1.08 -9.31 -10.54
CA ASN A 56 -0.15 -8.97 -9.84
C ASN A 56 -1.00 -7.97 -10.66
N ARG A 57 -2.32 -7.95 -10.40
CA ARG A 57 -3.26 -6.96 -10.96
C ARG A 57 -3.07 -5.57 -10.34
N ARG A 58 -2.01 -4.91 -10.75
CA ARG A 58 -1.70 -3.51 -10.41
C ARG A 58 -0.90 -2.89 -11.55
N ILE A 59 -1.01 -1.58 -11.70
CA ILE A 59 -0.12 -0.83 -12.57
C ILE A 59 1.33 -0.90 -12.06
N SER A 60 2.32 -1.04 -12.95
CA SER A 60 3.74 -1.07 -12.58
C SER A 60 4.21 0.16 -11.80
N LEU A 61 3.52 1.31 -11.91
CA LEU A 61 3.78 2.52 -11.13
C LEU A 61 3.47 2.36 -9.63
N LEU A 62 2.62 1.40 -9.27
CA LEU A 62 2.25 1.01 -7.89
C LEU A 62 2.96 -0.29 -7.44
N HIS A 63 3.97 -0.74 -8.19
CA HIS A 63 4.76 -1.87 -7.77
C HIS A 63 5.62 -1.47 -6.55
N ILE A 64 5.47 -2.23 -5.47
CA ILE A 64 6.30 -2.15 -4.28
C ILE A 64 7.00 -3.50 -4.18
N ASN A 65 8.34 -3.50 -4.26
CA ASN A 65 9.12 -4.73 -4.13
C ASN A 65 9.10 -5.14 -2.66
N LYS A 66 8.47 -6.28 -2.36
CA LYS A 66 8.36 -6.80 -1.00
C LYS A 66 9.69 -7.35 -0.45
N ASN A 67 10.75 -7.45 -1.26
CA ASN A 67 12.03 -8.01 -0.83
C ASN A 67 12.87 -7.07 0.06
N ASN A 68 12.42 -5.83 0.33
CA ASN A 68 13.14 -4.88 1.20
C ASN A 68 12.22 -4.04 2.11
N THR A 69 11.07 -4.56 2.52
CA THR A 69 10.27 -3.91 3.59
C THR A 69 9.56 -4.98 4.42
N ASN A 70 10.26 -5.45 5.45
CA ASN A 70 9.69 -6.24 6.55
C ASN A 70 8.92 -5.35 7.56
N GLU A 71 8.73 -4.06 7.30
CA GLU A 71 8.16 -3.10 8.25
C GLU A 71 7.43 -2.00 7.47
N ASP A 72 6.20 -2.26 7.03
CA ASP A 72 5.07 -1.32 7.07
C ASP A 72 3.92 -1.79 6.16
N ILE A 73 2.68 -1.60 6.58
CA ILE A 73 1.43 -1.95 5.89
C ILE A 73 1.01 -3.44 5.98
N SER A 74 0.83 -3.90 7.23
CA SER A 74 -0.24 -4.84 7.59
C SER A 74 -0.75 -4.56 9.01
N ARG A 75 -1.08 -3.30 9.33
CA ARG A 75 -1.86 -2.97 10.54
C ARG A 75 -2.87 -1.86 10.25
N THR A 76 -3.99 -2.25 9.69
CA THR A 76 -5.28 -1.60 10.00
C THR A 76 -6.36 -2.66 10.10
N THR A 77 -6.06 -3.76 10.79
CA THR A 77 -7.09 -4.49 11.53
C THR A 77 -7.02 -3.97 12.95
N ASN A 78 -8.04 -3.20 13.30
CA ASN A 78 -8.30 -2.72 14.63
C ASN A 78 -8.60 -3.93 15.52
N THR A 79 -7.56 -4.50 16.14
CA THR A 79 -7.70 -5.44 17.25
C THR A 79 -6.62 -5.09 18.26
N ILE A 80 -7.09 -4.59 19.40
CA ILE A 80 -6.39 -4.34 20.65
C ILE A 80 -5.29 -5.39 20.87
N GLN A 81 -4.02 -4.97 20.88
CA GLN A 81 -2.96 -5.76 21.49
C GLN A 81 -2.12 -4.86 22.39
N ILE A 82 -2.40 -5.03 23.67
CA ILE A 82 -1.89 -4.34 24.85
C ILE A 82 -0.36 -4.37 24.84
N CYS A 83 0.25 -3.19 25.02
CA CYS A 83 1.67 -3.04 25.26
C CYS A 83 2.05 -3.76 26.57
N ARG A 84 2.91 -4.78 26.50
CA ARG A 84 3.67 -5.25 27.66
C ARG A 84 5.07 -4.67 27.61
N PHE A 85 5.25 -3.53 28.27
CA PHE A 85 6.53 -3.17 28.87
C PHE A 85 6.58 -3.84 30.24
N ALA A 86 7.57 -4.70 30.47
CA ALA A 86 8.08 -4.97 31.81
C ALA A 86 9.57 -5.28 31.69
N ILE A 87 10.33 -4.32 32.19
CA ILE A 87 11.78 -4.31 32.35
C ILE A 87 12.16 -5.33 33.44
N SER A 88 13.30 -6.01 33.21
CA SER A 88 14.26 -6.59 34.16
C SER A 88 13.83 -6.85 35.61
N SER A 89 14.03 -8.08 36.11
CA SER A 89 14.59 -8.36 37.45
C SER A 89 14.85 -9.86 37.64
N LYS A 90 16.06 -10.18 38.12
CA LYS A 90 16.50 -11.49 38.64
C LYS A 90 15.50 -12.06 39.66
N SER A 91 15.34 -13.38 39.75
CA SER A 91 15.24 -14.12 41.03
C SER A 91 15.29 -15.64 40.84
N THR A 92 16.06 -16.24 41.74
CA THR A 92 16.37 -17.64 42.02
C THR A 92 15.14 -18.52 42.30
N SER A 93 15.16 -19.76 41.81
CA SER A 93 14.26 -20.83 42.29
C SER A 93 14.88 -21.51 43.51
N THR A 94 14.14 -21.48 44.62
CA THR A 94 14.35 -22.28 45.83
C THR A 94 13.19 -23.27 45.94
N CYS A 95 13.50 -24.53 46.18
CA CYS A 95 12.90 -25.44 47.16
C CYS A 95 13.65 -26.78 47.08
#